data_AF-A0A9D6TNX5-F1
#
_entry.id   AF-A0A9D6TNX5-F1
#
_cell.length_a   1.000
_cell.length_b   1.000
_cell.length_c   1.000
_cell.angle_alpha   90.00
_cell.angle_beta   90.00
_cell.angle_gamma   90.00
#
_symmetry.space_group_name_H-M   'P 1'
#
loop_
_entity.id
_entity.type
_entity.pdbx_description
1 polymer ?
#
loop_
_entity_poly.entity_id
_entity_poly.type
_entity_poly.pdbx_seq_one_letter_code
_entity_poly.pdbx_strand_id
1 'polypeptide(L)'
;MGLPGAGAAEGEAAWARLAPFFAPPPEYANQLGSYPSPLKFYDGRPVKEVGDWPKRRQEILARWHGLMGAWPRLLAAPRIDFLGKAQRENFTQHRVRVEIAEDYFIAGYLLVPDGTGPFPAAFVPYYDPETSIGVAGQLRDFAYQLARRGFVTLSIGSPGGDARKPDLGKATCQPLSFLAYVAANCHTVLANQPGVDAARIGVVGHSYGGKWALFASCLYEKYACGVWSDPGIIFDDTRGSINYWEPWYLGYEAGKTRKPGLITPENPAHGPYKVMRETGRDLTELHALMAPRPFLVSGGSEDYRARWVAVNHAIAVNSFLGYQHRAAMTNRPAHSPTVDSNEAIYLFFEHFLKPGRPAR
;
A
#
# COMPACT_ATOMS: atom_id res chain seq x y z
N MET A 1 31.55 12.55 -26.52
CA MET A 1 30.59 12.57 -25.41
C MET A 1 29.20 12.59 -26.02
N GLY A 2 28.49 11.47 -25.99
CA GLY A 2 27.14 11.39 -26.54
C GLY A 2 26.16 12.13 -25.64
N LEU A 3 25.25 12.91 -26.23
CA LEU A 3 24.16 13.57 -25.50
C LEU A 3 23.33 12.50 -24.77
N PRO A 4 22.95 12.73 -23.49
CA PRO A 4 22.03 11.82 -22.82
C PRO A 4 20.72 11.74 -23.62
N GLY A 5 20.26 10.52 -23.89
CA GLY A 5 18.98 10.30 -24.57
C GLY A 5 17.82 10.89 -23.77
N ALA A 6 16.74 11.33 -24.44
CA ALA A 6 15.61 12.02 -23.82
C ALA A 6 15.07 11.35 -22.54
N GLY A 7 15.02 10.00 -22.50
CA GLY A 7 14.57 9.25 -21.33
C GLY A 7 15.49 9.34 -20.10
N ALA A 8 16.79 9.58 -20.29
CA ALA A 8 17.73 9.79 -19.18
C ALA A 8 17.54 11.18 -18.56
N ALA A 9 17.36 12.21 -19.38
CA ALA A 9 17.10 13.58 -18.93
C ALA A 9 15.74 13.69 -18.19
N GLU A 10 14.69 13.01 -18.68
CA GLU A 10 13.40 12.92 -17.98
C GLU A 10 13.52 12.17 -16.64
N GLY A 11 14.34 11.12 -16.58
CA GLY A 11 14.62 10.38 -15.35
C GLY A 11 15.33 11.23 -14.30
N GLU A 12 16.32 12.02 -14.70
CA GLU A 12 17.03 12.96 -13.81
C GLU A 12 16.10 14.06 -13.30
N ALA A 13 15.24 14.62 -14.17
CA ALA A 13 14.26 15.62 -13.77
C ALA A 13 13.22 15.06 -12.79
N ALA A 14 12.74 13.83 -12.99
CA ALA A 14 11.84 13.16 -12.07
C ALA A 14 12.51 12.90 -10.70
N TRP A 15 13.77 12.44 -10.70
CA TRP A 15 14.52 12.23 -9.48
C TRP A 15 14.75 13.53 -8.70
N ALA A 16 15.12 14.63 -9.36
CA ALA A 16 15.34 15.91 -8.70
C ALA A 16 14.11 16.40 -7.92
N ARG A 17 12.90 16.07 -8.40
CA ARG A 17 11.62 16.39 -7.73
C ARG A 17 11.30 15.45 -6.57
N LEU A 18 11.78 14.20 -6.62
CA LEU A 18 11.50 13.18 -5.60
C LEU A 18 12.54 13.11 -4.49
N ALA A 19 13.82 13.34 -4.80
CA ALA A 19 14.94 13.19 -3.89
C ALA A 19 14.74 13.91 -2.54
N PRO A 20 14.18 15.14 -2.48
CA PRO A 20 13.92 15.81 -1.21
C PRO A 20 12.95 15.06 -0.28
N PHE A 21 12.09 14.20 -0.82
CA PHE A 21 11.08 13.47 -0.05
C PHE A 21 11.63 12.20 0.62
N PHE A 22 12.88 11.83 0.35
CA PHE A 22 13.55 10.70 1.01
C PHE A 22 14.37 11.12 2.24
N ALA A 23 14.36 12.40 2.58
CA ALA A 23 15.03 12.92 3.76
C ALA A 23 13.98 13.44 4.77
N PRO A 24 14.04 13.02 6.05
CA PRO A 24 13.22 13.64 7.06
C PRO A 24 13.60 15.12 7.23
N PRO A 25 12.64 16.02 7.51
CA PRO A 25 12.93 17.38 7.95
C PRO A 25 13.89 17.36 9.15
N PRO A 26 14.79 18.35 9.30
CA PRO A 26 15.80 18.38 10.36
C PRO A 26 15.22 18.19 11.76
N GLU A 27 14.02 18.72 12.01
CA GLU A 27 13.32 18.62 13.30
C GLU A 27 12.85 17.21 13.66
N TYR A 28 12.84 16.27 12.70
CA TYR A 28 12.50 14.86 12.93
C TYR A 28 13.62 13.89 12.57
N ALA A 29 14.76 14.39 12.06
CA ALA A 29 15.88 13.54 11.68
C ALA A 29 16.37 12.71 12.88
N ASN A 30 16.60 11.42 12.67
CA ASN A 30 17.08 10.46 13.68
C ASN A 30 16.17 10.27 14.91
N GLN A 31 14.94 10.80 14.90
CA GLN A 31 13.98 10.57 15.98
C GLN A 31 13.21 9.28 15.74
N LEU A 32 13.24 8.38 16.73
CA LEU A 32 12.54 7.09 16.66
C LEU A 32 11.30 7.04 17.59
N GLY A 33 11.10 8.05 18.43
CA GLY A 33 9.97 8.09 19.36
C GLY A 33 9.98 6.90 20.34
N SER A 34 8.79 6.52 20.82
CA SER A 34 8.60 5.39 21.73
C SER A 34 8.30 4.07 21.03
N TYR A 35 8.35 4.02 19.70
CA TYR A 35 8.03 2.81 18.95
C TYR A 35 9.07 1.70 19.16
N PRO A 36 8.66 0.43 19.27
CA PRO A 36 9.58 -0.70 19.27
C PRO A 36 10.44 -0.70 18.01
N SER A 37 11.75 -0.90 18.17
CA SER A 37 12.68 -0.96 17.05
C SER A 37 12.48 -2.26 16.24
N PRO A 38 12.31 -2.19 14.91
CA PRO A 38 12.24 -3.38 14.07
C PRO A 38 13.56 -4.19 14.03
N LEU A 39 14.68 -3.59 14.42
CA LEU A 39 16.01 -4.23 14.49
C LEU A 39 16.26 -4.97 15.83
N LYS A 40 15.19 -5.39 16.50
CA LYS A 40 15.21 -6.27 17.67
C LYS A 40 14.20 -7.39 17.48
N PHE A 41 14.59 -8.63 17.75
CA PHE A 41 13.69 -9.78 17.85
C PHE A 41 12.74 -9.62 19.03
N TYR A 42 11.61 -10.35 19.03
CA TYR A 42 10.63 -10.24 20.13
C TYR A 42 11.15 -10.79 21.46
N ASP A 43 12.18 -11.64 21.44
CA ASP A 43 12.90 -12.10 22.64
C ASP A 43 13.94 -11.09 23.16
N GLY A 44 14.04 -9.91 22.54
CA GLY A 44 14.93 -8.82 22.92
C GLY A 44 16.32 -8.89 22.31
N ARG A 45 16.70 -9.97 21.60
CA ARG A 45 17.99 -10.03 20.91
C ARG A 45 18.06 -8.97 19.80
N PRO A 46 19.20 -8.29 19.60
CA PRO A 46 19.36 -7.37 18.49
C PRO A 46 19.53 -8.13 17.16
N VAL A 47 19.08 -7.52 16.06
CA VAL A 47 19.48 -7.89 14.69
C VAL A 47 20.88 -7.33 14.48
N LYS A 48 21.89 -8.21 14.39
CA LYS A 48 23.31 -7.79 14.44
C LYS A 48 23.92 -7.64 13.06
N GLU A 49 23.52 -8.51 12.13
CA GLU A 49 24.08 -8.55 10.78
C GLU A 49 22.99 -8.60 9.72
N VAL A 50 23.30 -8.21 8.48
CA VAL A 50 22.36 -8.20 7.35
C VAL A 50 21.68 -9.59 7.17
N GLY A 51 22.42 -10.67 7.42
CA GLY A 51 21.92 -12.04 7.35
C GLY A 51 20.86 -12.42 8.41
N ASP A 52 20.69 -11.63 9.46
CA ASP A 52 19.64 -11.83 10.47
C ASP A 52 18.28 -11.31 9.99
N TRP A 53 18.28 -10.35 9.05
CA TRP A 53 17.06 -9.66 8.63
C TRP A 53 15.98 -10.59 8.06
N PRO A 54 16.27 -11.58 7.20
CA PRO A 54 15.26 -12.53 6.73
C PRO A 54 14.53 -13.25 7.88
N LYS A 55 15.26 -13.62 8.95
CA LYS A 55 14.67 -14.26 10.14
C LYS A 55 13.79 -13.28 10.91
N ARG A 56 14.26 -12.05 11.11
CA ARG A 56 13.47 -11.01 11.79
C ARG A 56 12.21 -10.66 11.01
N ARG A 57 12.32 -10.52 9.69
CA ARG A 57 11.19 -10.31 8.77
C ARG A 57 10.14 -11.40 8.92
N GLN A 58 10.57 -12.67 8.90
CA GLN A 58 9.67 -13.80 9.09
C GLN A 58 8.98 -13.79 10.46
N GLU A 59 9.71 -13.42 11.52
CA GLU A 59 9.16 -13.29 12.88
C GLU A 59 8.05 -12.22 12.94
N ILE A 60 8.28 -11.05 12.33
CA ILE A 60 7.26 -9.98 12.23
C ILE A 60 6.03 -10.49 11.47
N LEU A 61 6.22 -11.09 10.28
CA LEU A 61 5.13 -11.62 9.46
C LEU A 61 4.31 -12.68 10.23
N ALA A 62 4.99 -13.64 10.87
CA ALA A 62 4.34 -14.69 11.64
C ALA A 62 3.52 -14.11 12.80
N ARG A 63 4.03 -13.07 13.48
CA ARG A 63 3.30 -12.39 14.56
C ARG A 63 2.06 -11.65 14.05
N TRP A 64 2.15 -10.96 12.92
CA TRP A 64 1.02 -10.25 12.32
C TRP A 64 -0.06 -11.22 11.82
N HIS A 65 0.33 -12.28 11.10
CA HIS A 65 -0.62 -13.32 10.69
C HIS A 65 -1.21 -14.10 11.87
N GLY A 66 -0.42 -14.36 12.92
CA GLY A 66 -0.92 -15.03 14.13
C GLY A 66 -2.01 -14.24 14.85
N LEU A 67 -1.90 -12.91 14.86
CA LEU A 67 -2.95 -12.04 15.43
C LEU A 67 -4.15 -11.89 14.49
N MET A 68 -3.91 -11.71 13.20
CA MET A 68 -5.00 -11.42 12.26
C MET A 68 -5.69 -12.67 11.72
N GLY A 69 -5.16 -13.86 11.97
CA GLY A 69 -5.60 -15.09 11.33
C GLY A 69 -4.89 -15.34 9.99
N ALA A 70 -4.76 -16.64 9.66
CA ALA A 70 -4.11 -17.09 8.43
C ALA A 70 -4.93 -16.68 7.19
N TRP A 71 -4.24 -16.35 6.11
CA TRP A 71 -4.89 -16.19 4.82
C TRP A 71 -5.37 -17.53 4.29
N PRO A 72 -6.46 -17.56 3.50
CA PRO A 72 -6.73 -18.65 2.58
C PRO A 72 -5.55 -18.87 1.64
N ARG A 73 -5.52 -20.02 0.94
CA ARG A 73 -4.52 -20.27 -0.09
C ARG A 73 -4.63 -19.23 -1.20
N LEU A 74 -3.52 -18.56 -1.52
CA LEU A 74 -3.46 -17.66 -2.67
C LEU A 74 -3.81 -18.39 -3.97
N LEU A 75 -4.47 -17.68 -4.87
CA LEU A 75 -4.86 -18.21 -6.17
C LEU A 75 -3.64 -18.21 -7.09
N ALA A 76 -3.29 -19.38 -7.64
CA ALA A 76 -2.17 -19.50 -8.57
C ALA A 76 -2.49 -18.86 -9.94
N ALA A 77 -3.75 -18.97 -10.37
CA ALA A 77 -4.25 -18.41 -11.63
C ALA A 77 -5.67 -17.87 -11.41
N PRO A 78 -5.82 -16.73 -10.68
CA PRO A 78 -7.12 -16.10 -10.48
C PRO A 78 -7.76 -15.76 -11.84
N ARG A 79 -9.04 -16.09 -12.00
CA ARG A 79 -9.80 -15.84 -13.23
C ARG A 79 -10.11 -14.36 -13.40
N ILE A 80 -10.11 -13.90 -14.65
CA ILE A 80 -10.56 -12.58 -15.05
C ILE A 80 -11.43 -12.68 -16.31
N ASP A 81 -12.68 -12.23 -16.21
CA ASP A 81 -13.61 -12.19 -17.33
C ASP A 81 -13.69 -10.78 -17.87
N PHE A 82 -13.55 -10.61 -19.19
CA PHE A 82 -13.69 -9.33 -19.87
C PHE A 82 -15.16 -9.12 -20.28
N LEU A 83 -15.82 -8.15 -19.66
CA LEU A 83 -17.24 -7.88 -19.83
C LEU A 83 -17.55 -6.82 -20.88
N GLY A 84 -16.56 -6.02 -21.24
CA GLY A 84 -16.68 -4.95 -22.23
C GLY A 84 -15.39 -4.14 -22.31
N LYS A 85 -15.24 -3.35 -23.38
CA LYS A 85 -14.10 -2.45 -23.56
C LYS A 85 -14.50 -1.16 -24.25
N ALA A 86 -13.76 -0.10 -23.98
CA ALA A 86 -13.84 1.18 -24.67
C ALA A 86 -12.43 1.75 -24.83
N GLN A 87 -12.13 2.33 -26.00
CA GLN A 87 -10.93 3.14 -26.14
C GLN A 87 -11.10 4.44 -25.34
N ARG A 88 -10.08 4.84 -24.60
CA ARG A 88 -10.08 6.11 -23.85
C ARG A 88 -8.68 6.71 -23.91
N GLU A 89 -8.55 7.80 -24.66
CA GLU A 89 -7.24 8.45 -24.89
C GLU A 89 -6.19 7.45 -25.40
N ASN A 90 -5.07 7.34 -24.71
CA ASN A 90 -3.92 6.48 -25.04
C ASN A 90 -3.96 5.12 -24.34
N PHE A 91 -5.14 4.65 -23.93
CA PHE A 91 -5.32 3.34 -23.32
C PHE A 91 -6.70 2.74 -23.64
N THR A 92 -6.80 1.42 -23.53
CA THR A 92 -8.07 0.71 -23.54
C THR A 92 -8.58 0.49 -22.11
N GLN A 93 -9.82 0.89 -21.84
CA GLN A 93 -10.52 0.59 -20.60
C GLN A 93 -11.35 -0.69 -20.77
N HIS A 94 -11.11 -1.70 -19.94
CA HIS A 94 -11.90 -2.91 -19.87
C HIS A 94 -12.76 -2.95 -18.62
N ARG A 95 -14.04 -3.24 -18.75
CA ARG A 95 -14.87 -3.68 -17.61
C ARG A 95 -14.59 -5.16 -17.39
N VAL A 96 -14.25 -5.54 -16.17
CA VAL A 96 -13.82 -6.91 -15.84
C VAL A 96 -14.57 -7.46 -14.64
N ARG A 97 -14.61 -8.79 -14.53
CA ARG A 97 -14.96 -9.51 -13.31
C ARG A 97 -13.74 -10.31 -12.87
N VAL A 98 -13.28 -10.12 -11.64
CA VAL A 98 -12.01 -10.66 -11.12
C VAL A 98 -12.29 -11.61 -9.97
N GLU A 99 -11.65 -12.79 -10.00
CA GLU A 99 -11.63 -13.73 -8.87
C GLU A 99 -10.66 -13.24 -7.79
N ILE A 100 -11.22 -12.77 -6.67
CA ILE A 100 -10.48 -12.16 -5.55
C ILE A 100 -10.24 -13.13 -4.39
N ALA A 101 -11.03 -14.20 -4.32
CA ALA A 101 -10.85 -15.35 -3.46
C ALA A 101 -11.47 -16.58 -4.16
N GLU A 102 -11.26 -17.79 -3.62
CA GLU A 102 -11.82 -19.02 -4.20
C GLU A 102 -13.35 -18.89 -4.37
N ASP A 103 -13.80 -18.95 -5.63
CA ASP A 103 -15.19 -18.76 -6.06
C ASP A 103 -15.84 -17.43 -5.63
N TYR A 104 -15.03 -16.42 -5.31
CA TYR A 104 -15.51 -15.08 -5.00
C TYR A 104 -15.01 -14.08 -6.04
N PHE A 105 -15.96 -13.54 -6.81
CA PHE A 105 -15.74 -12.56 -7.86
C PHE A 105 -16.24 -11.17 -7.51
N ILE A 106 -15.54 -10.15 -7.98
CA ILE A 106 -15.98 -8.75 -7.94
C ILE A 106 -15.83 -8.08 -9.30
N ALA A 107 -16.69 -7.10 -9.60
CA ALA A 107 -16.53 -6.24 -10.76
C ALA A 107 -15.39 -5.22 -10.53
N GLY A 108 -14.75 -4.82 -11.63
CA GLY A 108 -13.70 -3.80 -11.61
C GLY A 108 -13.35 -3.32 -13.01
N TYR A 109 -12.24 -2.60 -13.10
CA TYR A 109 -11.71 -2.12 -14.37
C TYR A 109 -10.23 -2.44 -14.52
N LEU A 110 -9.85 -2.87 -15.72
CA LEU A 110 -8.47 -3.00 -16.15
C LEU A 110 -8.21 -1.94 -17.22
N LEU A 111 -7.27 -1.04 -16.97
CA LEU A 111 -6.81 -0.06 -17.97
C LEU A 111 -5.49 -0.54 -18.54
N VAL A 112 -5.40 -0.63 -19.87
CA VAL A 112 -4.24 -1.15 -20.59
C VAL A 112 -3.74 -0.06 -21.54
N PRO A 113 -2.53 0.50 -21.34
CA PRO A 113 -1.96 1.48 -22.25
C PRO A 113 -1.82 0.94 -23.67
N ASP A 114 -1.92 1.84 -24.65
CA ASP A 114 -1.65 1.49 -26.05
C ASP A 114 -0.16 1.10 -26.23
N GLY A 115 0.10 0.24 -27.23
CA GLY A 115 1.45 -0.18 -27.62
C GLY A 115 1.81 -1.60 -27.17
N THR A 116 3.09 -1.94 -27.28
CA THR A 116 3.62 -3.25 -26.86
C THR A 116 4.47 -3.07 -25.61
N GLY A 117 4.18 -3.86 -24.57
CA GLY A 117 4.95 -3.87 -23.32
C GLY A 117 6.43 -4.26 -23.51
N PRO A 118 7.18 -4.55 -22.42
CA PRO A 118 6.68 -4.80 -21.08
C PRO A 118 6.22 -3.53 -20.35
N PHE A 119 4.98 -3.56 -19.85
CA PHE A 119 4.39 -2.50 -19.05
C PHE A 119 4.65 -2.74 -17.56
N PRO A 120 5.02 -1.70 -16.78
CA PRO A 120 4.79 -1.74 -15.34
C PRO A 120 3.29 -1.76 -15.05
N ALA A 121 2.92 -2.15 -13.84
CA ALA A 121 1.52 -2.18 -13.43
C ALA A 121 1.28 -1.61 -12.04
N ALA A 122 0.03 -1.24 -11.76
CA ALA A 122 -0.40 -0.82 -10.44
C ALA A 122 -1.77 -1.39 -10.07
N PHE A 123 -1.87 -1.93 -8.86
CA PHE A 123 -3.16 -2.20 -8.24
C PHE A 123 -3.66 -0.95 -7.50
N VAL A 124 -4.91 -0.55 -7.75
CA VAL A 124 -5.50 0.68 -7.18
C VAL A 124 -6.86 0.36 -6.56
N PRO A 125 -6.88 -0.10 -5.29
CA PRO A 125 -8.12 -0.37 -4.57
C PRO A 125 -8.73 0.90 -3.98
N TYR A 126 -10.06 0.96 -3.93
CA TYR A 126 -10.80 2.00 -3.22
C TYR A 126 -12.18 1.49 -2.76
N TYR A 127 -13.06 2.39 -2.32
CA TYR A 127 -14.44 2.04 -1.95
C TYR A 127 -15.18 1.44 -3.16
N ASP A 128 -15.08 2.12 -4.29
CA ASP A 128 -15.59 1.75 -5.61
C ASP A 128 -14.47 1.83 -6.67
N PRO A 129 -14.53 1.02 -7.74
CA PRO A 129 -13.51 1.06 -8.78
C PRO A 129 -13.64 2.28 -9.71
N GLU A 130 -14.82 2.88 -9.85
CA GLU A 130 -15.11 4.04 -10.70
C GLU A 130 -14.29 5.29 -10.32
N THR A 131 -14.10 5.52 -9.03
CA THR A 131 -13.28 6.63 -8.52
C THR A 131 -11.83 6.50 -8.98
N SER A 132 -11.27 5.29 -8.89
CA SER A 132 -9.87 5.03 -9.24
C SER A 132 -9.59 5.25 -10.72
N ILE A 133 -10.57 4.96 -11.59
CA ILE A 133 -10.48 5.17 -13.04
C ILE A 133 -10.96 6.56 -13.50
N GLY A 134 -11.21 7.49 -12.57
CA GLY A 134 -11.56 8.87 -12.88
C GLY A 134 -12.93 9.04 -13.55
N VAL A 135 -13.89 8.16 -13.22
CA VAL A 135 -15.32 8.36 -13.54
C VAL A 135 -15.99 9.20 -12.45
N ALA A 136 -15.53 9.06 -11.21
CA ALA A 136 -15.97 9.84 -10.06
C ALA A 136 -14.76 10.32 -9.22
N GLY A 137 -14.99 11.24 -8.28
CA GLY A 137 -14.01 11.60 -7.25
C GLY A 137 -12.78 12.37 -7.75
N GLN A 138 -12.79 13.69 -7.55
CA GLN A 138 -11.67 14.56 -7.92
C GLN A 138 -10.35 14.13 -7.25
N LEU A 139 -9.29 13.95 -8.04
CA LEU A 139 -7.91 13.65 -7.59
C LEU A 139 -7.71 12.32 -6.86
N ARG A 140 -8.65 11.37 -6.93
CA ARG A 140 -8.47 9.97 -6.49
C ARG A 140 -8.35 9.00 -7.67
N ASP A 141 -8.24 9.53 -8.87
CA ASP A 141 -8.16 8.86 -10.16
C ASP A 141 -6.75 8.30 -10.46
N PHE A 142 -6.11 7.68 -9.46
CA PHE A 142 -4.72 7.22 -9.59
C PHE A 142 -4.53 6.20 -10.71
N ALA A 143 -5.50 5.30 -10.91
CA ALA A 143 -5.42 4.28 -11.97
C ALA A 143 -5.46 4.94 -13.35
N TYR A 144 -6.36 5.89 -13.53
CA TYR A 144 -6.46 6.66 -14.77
C TYR A 144 -5.17 7.43 -15.09
N GLN A 145 -4.61 8.15 -14.12
CA GLN A 145 -3.38 8.93 -14.36
C GLN A 145 -2.15 8.03 -14.60
N LEU A 146 -2.06 6.89 -13.90
CA LEU A 146 -1.00 5.90 -14.14
C LEU A 146 -1.16 5.22 -15.52
N ALA A 147 -2.39 4.89 -15.94
CA ALA A 147 -2.66 4.33 -17.26
C ALA A 147 -2.22 5.28 -18.38
N ARG A 148 -2.55 6.58 -18.27
CA ARG A 148 -2.07 7.61 -19.20
C ARG A 148 -0.54 7.70 -19.27
N ARG A 149 0.15 7.29 -18.20
CA ARG A 149 1.61 7.27 -18.07
C ARG A 149 2.25 5.94 -18.47
N GLY A 150 1.49 5.00 -19.03
CA GLY A 150 2.02 3.73 -19.54
C GLY A 150 2.05 2.60 -18.52
N PHE A 151 1.19 2.63 -17.49
CA PHE A 151 1.01 1.52 -16.55
C PHE A 151 -0.26 0.73 -16.86
N VAL A 152 -0.20 -0.59 -16.81
CA VAL A 152 -1.43 -1.39 -16.71
C VAL A 152 -1.99 -1.21 -15.30
N THR A 153 -3.27 -0.88 -15.17
CA THR A 153 -3.87 -0.67 -13.83
C THR A 153 -5.10 -1.52 -13.61
N LEU A 154 -5.19 -2.16 -12.46
CA LEU A 154 -6.38 -2.89 -12.02
C LEU A 154 -7.01 -2.18 -10.82
N SER A 155 -8.31 -1.90 -10.92
CA SER A 155 -9.10 -1.28 -9.86
C SER A 155 -10.32 -2.12 -9.52
N ILE A 156 -10.51 -2.36 -8.22
CA ILE A 156 -11.70 -3.01 -7.65
C ILE A 156 -12.23 -2.17 -6.48
N GLY A 157 -13.50 -2.36 -6.17
CA GLY A 157 -14.13 -1.80 -4.97
C GLY A 157 -13.99 -2.71 -3.75
N SER A 158 -14.72 -2.34 -2.69
CA SER A 158 -14.81 -3.13 -1.46
C SER A 158 -15.51 -4.47 -1.74
N PRO A 159 -14.96 -5.63 -1.32
CA PRO A 159 -15.70 -6.89 -1.33
C PRO A 159 -17.04 -6.74 -0.61
N GLY A 160 -18.13 -7.20 -1.24
CA GLY A 160 -19.50 -7.00 -0.76
C GLY A 160 -20.09 -5.59 -1.00
N GLY A 161 -19.31 -4.65 -1.54
CA GLY A 161 -19.76 -3.32 -1.94
C GLY A 161 -19.80 -2.26 -0.83
N ASP A 162 -19.57 -2.64 0.43
CA ASP A 162 -19.56 -1.71 1.58
C ASP A 162 -18.33 -1.97 2.47
N ALA A 163 -17.39 -1.02 2.48
CA ALA A 163 -16.18 -1.09 3.29
C ALA A 163 -16.43 -1.21 4.80
N ARG A 164 -17.62 -0.83 5.30
CA ARG A 164 -17.99 -0.94 6.72
C ARG A 164 -18.73 -2.25 7.04
N LYS A 165 -19.07 -3.04 6.02
CA LYS A 165 -19.70 -4.36 6.14
C LYS A 165 -18.90 -5.36 5.30
N PRO A 166 -17.67 -5.68 5.71
CA PRO A 166 -16.77 -6.48 4.91
C PRO A 166 -17.36 -7.86 4.68
N ASP A 167 -17.42 -8.25 3.41
CA ASP A 167 -17.72 -9.62 3.01
C ASP A 167 -16.40 -10.36 2.78
N LEU A 168 -16.12 -11.34 3.63
CA LEU A 168 -14.86 -12.09 3.65
C LEU A 168 -14.97 -13.40 2.85
N GLY A 169 -16.12 -13.70 2.25
CA GLY A 169 -16.41 -15.01 1.69
C GLY A 169 -16.18 -16.11 2.73
N LYS A 170 -15.25 -17.02 2.43
CA LYS A 170 -14.87 -18.14 3.33
C LYS A 170 -13.70 -17.81 4.27
N ALA A 171 -13.11 -16.61 4.17
CA ALA A 171 -11.94 -16.27 4.97
C ALA A 171 -12.32 -16.02 6.43
N THR A 172 -11.42 -16.44 7.34
CA THR A 172 -11.60 -16.29 8.80
C THR A 172 -10.63 -15.30 9.42
N CYS A 173 -9.73 -14.72 8.62
CA CYS A 173 -8.84 -13.65 9.05
C CYS A 173 -9.58 -12.33 9.28
N GLN A 174 -8.94 -11.39 9.96
CA GLN A 174 -9.42 -10.03 10.14
C GLN A 174 -9.74 -9.36 8.80
N PRO A 175 -10.77 -8.51 8.73
CA PRO A 175 -11.15 -7.84 7.48
C PRO A 175 -10.02 -7.09 6.77
N LEU A 176 -9.18 -6.33 7.49
CA LEU A 176 -8.04 -5.64 6.85
C LEU A 176 -6.99 -6.62 6.30
N SER A 177 -6.82 -7.77 6.95
CA SER A 177 -5.95 -8.85 6.46
C SER A 177 -6.53 -9.49 5.20
N PHE A 178 -7.86 -9.66 5.14
CA PHE A 178 -8.54 -10.15 3.95
C PHE A 178 -8.37 -9.20 2.76
N LEU A 179 -8.43 -7.89 2.98
CA LEU A 179 -8.13 -6.90 1.93
C LEU A 179 -6.70 -7.11 1.38
N ALA A 180 -5.70 -7.28 2.24
CA ALA A 180 -4.34 -7.57 1.80
C ALA A 180 -4.22 -8.89 1.01
N TYR A 181 -4.95 -9.93 1.41
CA TYR A 181 -5.08 -11.18 0.66
C TYR A 181 -5.70 -10.97 -0.73
N VAL A 182 -6.79 -10.19 -0.81
CA VAL A 182 -7.41 -9.82 -2.10
C VAL A 182 -6.42 -9.07 -2.99
N ALA A 183 -5.66 -8.13 -2.42
CA ALA A 183 -4.62 -7.42 -3.16
C ALA A 183 -3.54 -8.39 -3.69
N ALA A 184 -3.10 -9.36 -2.90
CA ALA A 184 -2.15 -10.38 -3.35
C ALA A 184 -2.69 -11.19 -4.54
N ASN A 185 -3.98 -11.53 -4.55
CA ASN A 185 -4.60 -12.17 -5.72
C ASN A 185 -4.70 -11.22 -6.92
N CYS A 186 -5.05 -9.94 -6.71
CA CYS A 186 -5.05 -8.92 -7.76
C CYS A 186 -3.67 -8.64 -8.34
N HIS A 187 -2.60 -8.75 -7.54
CA HIS A 187 -1.24 -8.75 -8.06
C HIS A 187 -1.02 -9.91 -9.03
N THR A 188 -1.42 -11.13 -8.67
CA THR A 188 -1.31 -12.29 -9.57
C THR A 188 -2.13 -12.11 -10.85
N VAL A 189 -3.33 -11.50 -10.77
CA VAL A 189 -4.12 -11.13 -11.96
C VAL A 189 -3.32 -10.22 -12.89
N LEU A 190 -2.71 -9.15 -12.35
CA LEU A 190 -1.88 -8.23 -13.11
C LEU A 190 -0.65 -8.91 -13.70
N ALA A 191 0.07 -9.71 -12.91
CA ALA A 191 1.26 -10.44 -13.33
C ALA A 191 0.99 -11.43 -14.48
N ASN A 192 -0.25 -11.94 -14.56
CA ASN A 192 -0.68 -12.84 -15.62
C ASN A 192 -1.25 -12.11 -16.85
N GLN A 193 -1.36 -10.78 -16.83
CA GLN A 193 -1.83 -10.04 -18.00
C GLN A 193 -0.76 -10.01 -19.11
N PRO A 194 -1.16 -10.18 -20.39
CA PRO A 194 -0.25 -10.04 -21.51
C PRO A 194 0.49 -8.71 -21.49
N GLY A 195 1.82 -8.77 -21.64
CA GLY A 195 2.66 -7.58 -21.71
C GLY A 195 2.96 -6.90 -20.37
N VAL A 196 2.49 -7.40 -19.23
CA VAL A 196 2.90 -6.88 -17.91
C VAL A 196 4.22 -7.51 -17.46
N ASP A 197 5.13 -6.69 -16.94
CA ASP A 197 6.32 -7.16 -16.21
C ASP A 197 5.95 -7.44 -14.75
N ALA A 198 5.91 -8.72 -14.37
CA ALA A 198 5.56 -9.16 -13.03
C ALA A 198 6.51 -8.65 -11.94
N ALA A 199 7.74 -8.23 -12.29
CA ALA A 199 8.69 -7.63 -11.34
C ALA A 199 8.43 -6.13 -11.10
N ARG A 200 7.48 -5.52 -11.81
CA ARG A 200 7.23 -4.07 -11.78
C ARG A 200 5.77 -3.73 -11.51
N ILE A 201 5.21 -4.39 -10.49
CA ILE A 201 3.84 -4.18 -10.04
C ILE A 201 3.87 -3.46 -8.69
N GLY A 202 3.29 -2.27 -8.60
CA GLY A 202 3.11 -1.56 -7.34
C GLY A 202 1.65 -1.52 -6.89
N VAL A 203 1.40 -0.89 -5.73
CA VAL A 203 0.05 -0.67 -5.20
C VAL A 203 -0.09 0.74 -4.64
N VAL A 204 -1.23 1.38 -4.88
CA VAL A 204 -1.54 2.71 -4.36
C VAL A 204 -3.00 2.85 -3.99
N GLY A 205 -3.27 3.56 -2.89
CA GLY A 205 -4.63 3.96 -2.54
C GLY A 205 -4.64 5.13 -1.58
N HIS A 206 -5.83 5.71 -1.39
CA HIS A 206 -6.07 6.84 -0.51
C HIS A 206 -7.02 6.48 0.64
N SER A 207 -6.78 7.01 1.84
CA SER A 207 -7.64 6.80 3.01
C SER A 207 -7.85 5.30 3.29
N TYR A 208 -9.09 4.78 3.20
CA TYR A 208 -9.38 3.34 3.19
C TYR A 208 -8.53 2.54 2.19
N GLY A 209 -8.47 2.98 0.93
CA GLY A 209 -7.60 2.38 -0.08
C GLY A 209 -6.11 2.50 0.28
N GLY A 210 -5.73 3.52 1.04
CA GLY A 210 -4.38 3.66 1.57
C GLY A 210 -4.06 2.62 2.63
N LYS A 211 -4.99 2.31 3.54
CA LYS A 211 -4.85 1.23 4.52
C LYS A 211 -4.69 -0.11 3.82
N TRP A 212 -5.50 -0.31 2.77
CA TRP A 212 -5.43 -1.47 1.91
C TRP A 212 -4.06 -1.58 1.22
N ALA A 213 -3.58 -0.51 0.58
CA ALA A 213 -2.26 -0.47 -0.08
C ALA A 213 -1.10 -0.71 0.89
N LEU A 214 -1.17 -0.13 2.10
CA LEU A 214 -0.19 -0.35 3.17
C LEU A 214 -0.11 -1.83 3.54
N PHE A 215 -1.23 -2.46 3.92
CA PHE A 215 -1.23 -3.86 4.33
C PHE A 215 -0.88 -4.79 3.16
N ALA A 216 -1.35 -4.49 1.94
CA ALA A 216 -1.04 -5.25 0.75
C ALA A 216 0.47 -5.28 0.46
N SER A 217 1.10 -4.11 0.38
CA SER A 217 2.53 -4.02 0.07
C SER A 217 3.42 -4.58 1.18
N CYS A 218 3.03 -4.43 2.45
CA CYS A 218 3.82 -4.94 3.58
C CYS A 218 3.70 -6.46 3.77
N LEU A 219 2.51 -7.04 3.57
CA LEU A 219 2.26 -8.47 3.80
C LEU A 219 2.47 -9.33 2.56
N TYR A 220 2.50 -8.74 1.36
CA TYR A 220 2.77 -9.45 0.11
C TYR A 220 4.00 -8.90 -0.58
N GLU A 221 5.09 -9.66 -0.50
CA GLU A 221 6.42 -9.20 -0.91
C GLU A 221 6.60 -9.01 -2.42
N LYS A 222 5.71 -9.56 -3.25
CA LYS A 222 5.83 -9.45 -4.71
C LYS A 222 5.50 -8.06 -5.25
N TYR A 223 4.76 -7.23 -4.50
CA TYR A 223 4.62 -5.82 -4.86
C TYR A 223 5.99 -5.14 -4.83
N ALA A 224 6.44 -4.61 -5.96
CA ALA A 224 7.74 -3.98 -6.12
C ALA A 224 7.86 -2.65 -5.36
N CYS A 225 6.76 -1.90 -5.21
CA CYS A 225 6.69 -0.69 -4.40
C CYS A 225 5.27 -0.43 -3.87
N GLY A 226 5.13 0.47 -2.89
CA GLY A 226 3.84 0.87 -2.34
C GLY A 226 3.72 2.38 -2.15
N VAL A 227 2.54 2.93 -2.41
CA VAL A 227 2.23 4.33 -2.09
C VAL A 227 0.99 4.41 -1.22
N TRP A 228 1.11 5.06 -0.07
CA TRP A 228 0.06 5.11 0.95
C TRP A 228 -0.40 6.57 1.10
N SER A 229 -1.55 6.92 0.53
CA SER A 229 -2.06 8.29 0.58
C SER A 229 -2.97 8.50 1.79
N ASP A 230 -2.40 9.07 2.84
CA ASP A 230 -3.04 9.45 4.10
C ASP A 230 -3.89 8.35 4.79
N PRO A 231 -3.41 7.09 4.94
CA PRO A 231 -4.16 6.05 5.64
C PRO A 231 -4.17 6.18 7.17
N GLY A 232 -3.27 6.96 7.76
CA GLY A 232 -2.88 6.81 9.16
C GLY A 232 -1.81 5.73 9.32
N ILE A 233 -0.55 6.04 9.04
CA ILE A 233 0.58 5.09 9.07
C ILE A 233 1.00 4.66 10.48
N ILE A 234 0.32 5.13 11.53
CA ILE A 234 0.47 4.65 12.90
C ILE A 234 -0.89 4.57 13.60
N PHE A 235 -0.96 3.84 14.72
CA PHE A 235 -2.15 3.83 15.56
C PHE A 235 -2.28 5.13 16.37
N ASP A 236 -3.40 5.82 16.20
CA ASP A 236 -3.71 7.04 16.92
C ASP A 236 -5.20 7.06 17.30
N ASP A 237 -5.44 6.79 18.59
CA ASP A 237 -6.78 6.66 19.16
C ASP A 237 -7.52 8.01 19.26
N THR A 238 -6.82 9.14 19.00
CA THR A 238 -7.42 10.48 19.06
C THR A 238 -8.01 10.93 17.73
N ARG A 239 -7.79 10.16 16.65
CA ARG A 239 -8.16 10.55 15.27
C ARG A 239 -9.15 9.57 14.66
N GLY A 240 -10.39 10.01 14.49
CA GLY A 240 -11.49 9.16 14.00
C GLY A 240 -11.32 8.62 12.57
N SER A 241 -10.44 9.21 11.75
CA SER A 241 -10.16 8.71 10.40
C SER A 241 -9.12 7.58 10.37
N ILE A 242 -8.33 7.42 11.44
CA ILE A 242 -7.32 6.36 11.55
C ILE A 242 -7.99 5.03 11.89
N ASN A 243 -8.92 5.01 12.85
CA ASN A 243 -9.96 3.99 13.06
C ASN A 243 -9.64 2.49 12.85
N TYR A 244 -8.40 2.04 12.97
CA TYR A 244 -8.03 0.62 12.82
C TYR A 244 -8.73 -0.30 13.84
N TRP A 245 -9.23 0.26 14.95
CA TRP A 245 -10.01 -0.42 15.98
C TRP A 245 -11.43 -0.82 15.56
N GLU A 246 -11.88 -0.38 14.40
CA GLU A 246 -13.23 -0.68 13.93
C GLU A 246 -13.33 -2.12 13.44
N PRO A 247 -14.52 -2.75 13.53
CA PRO A 247 -14.70 -4.17 13.22
C PRO A 247 -14.52 -4.48 11.74
N TRP A 248 -14.48 -3.48 10.85
CA TRP A 248 -14.13 -3.69 9.43
C TRP A 248 -12.63 -3.59 9.15
N TYR A 249 -11.78 -3.50 10.19
CA TYR A 249 -10.32 -3.54 10.07
C TYR A 249 -9.65 -4.57 10.98
N LEU A 250 -9.11 -4.14 12.13
CA LEU A 250 -8.38 -4.95 13.11
C LEU A 250 -9.14 -5.11 14.42
N GLY A 251 -10.33 -4.50 14.53
CA GLY A 251 -11.19 -4.57 15.71
C GLY A 251 -12.22 -5.69 15.67
N TYR A 252 -12.19 -6.57 14.67
CA TYR A 252 -13.18 -7.63 14.55
C TYR A 252 -12.95 -8.69 15.63
N GLU A 253 -14.01 -9.01 16.37
CA GLU A 253 -14.04 -10.08 17.36
C GLU A 253 -15.42 -10.74 17.34
N ALA A 254 -15.47 -12.05 17.18
CA ALA A 254 -16.71 -12.79 17.07
C ALA A 254 -17.61 -12.56 18.31
N GLY A 255 -18.89 -12.25 18.08
CA GLY A 255 -19.85 -11.97 19.15
C GLY A 255 -19.69 -10.61 19.83
N LYS A 256 -18.74 -9.77 19.41
CA LYS A 256 -18.60 -8.38 19.88
C LYS A 256 -19.10 -7.41 18.83
N THR A 257 -19.78 -6.37 19.28
CA THR A 257 -20.15 -5.23 18.46
C THR A 257 -19.80 -3.96 19.23
N ARG A 258 -19.54 -2.89 18.47
CA ARG A 258 -19.29 -1.56 19.01
C ARG A 258 -19.97 -0.52 18.14
N LYS A 259 -20.21 0.67 18.69
CA LYS A 259 -20.68 1.80 17.88
C LYS A 259 -19.47 2.42 17.16
N PRO A 260 -19.57 2.74 15.87
CA PRO A 260 -18.52 3.47 15.17
C PRO A 260 -18.17 4.79 15.89
N GLY A 261 -16.88 5.07 16.02
CA GLY A 261 -16.41 6.28 16.69
C GLY A 261 -15.15 6.06 17.53
N LEU A 262 -14.73 7.11 18.23
CA LEU A 262 -13.55 7.05 19.09
C LEU A 262 -13.71 6.00 20.20
N ILE A 263 -12.57 5.51 20.69
CA ILE A 263 -12.51 4.58 21.82
C ILE A 263 -12.80 5.37 23.10
N THR A 264 -13.74 4.88 23.89
CA THR A 264 -14.04 5.37 25.24
C THR A 264 -14.18 4.18 26.19
N PRO A 265 -14.20 4.38 27.53
CA PRO A 265 -14.49 3.29 28.46
C PRO A 265 -15.81 2.57 28.17
N GLU A 266 -16.82 3.28 27.66
CA GLU A 266 -18.15 2.76 27.31
C GLU A 266 -18.23 2.17 25.89
N ASN A 267 -17.23 2.44 25.04
CA ASN A 267 -17.13 1.95 23.67
C ASN A 267 -15.69 1.48 23.36
N PRO A 268 -15.22 0.41 24.02
CA PRO A 268 -13.83 -0.01 23.95
C PRO A 268 -13.46 -0.62 22.59
N ALA A 269 -12.16 -0.70 22.31
CA ALA A 269 -11.65 -1.50 21.20
C ALA A 269 -11.68 -3.00 21.51
N HIS A 270 -11.72 -3.81 20.45
CA HIS A 270 -11.75 -5.27 20.51
C HIS A 270 -10.69 -5.86 19.55
N GLY A 271 -10.61 -7.20 19.52
CA GLY A 271 -9.84 -7.93 18.53
C GLY A 271 -8.32 -7.64 18.57
N PRO A 272 -7.61 -7.98 17.49
CA PRO A 272 -6.17 -7.78 17.37
C PRO A 272 -5.69 -6.35 17.62
N TYR A 273 -6.51 -5.34 17.29
CA TYR A 273 -6.19 -3.95 17.60
C TYR A 273 -5.93 -3.75 19.10
N LYS A 274 -6.88 -4.18 19.95
CA LYS A 274 -6.75 -4.09 21.41
C LYS A 274 -5.46 -4.76 21.90
N VAL A 275 -5.20 -5.99 21.43
CA VAL A 275 -4.00 -6.75 21.82
C VAL A 275 -2.71 -6.01 21.44
N MET A 276 -2.66 -5.44 20.23
CA MET A 276 -1.47 -4.68 19.79
C MET A 276 -1.27 -3.41 20.61
N ARG A 277 -2.32 -2.66 20.90
CA ARG A 277 -2.23 -1.45 21.75
C ARG A 277 -1.77 -1.79 23.17
N GLU A 278 -2.35 -2.81 23.80
CA GLU A 278 -1.99 -3.26 25.15
C GLU A 278 -0.55 -3.80 25.26
N THR A 279 0.01 -4.28 24.14
CA THR A 279 1.39 -4.78 24.07
C THR A 279 2.38 -3.74 23.52
N GLY A 280 1.95 -2.47 23.38
CA GLY A 280 2.81 -1.38 22.92
C GLY A 280 3.26 -1.48 21.46
N ARG A 281 2.52 -2.22 20.63
CA ARG A 281 2.81 -2.42 19.20
C ARG A 281 2.10 -1.40 18.33
N ASP A 282 2.71 -1.15 17.17
CA ASP A 282 2.24 -0.18 16.17
C ASP A 282 2.56 -0.66 14.75
N LEU A 283 2.16 0.11 13.74
CA LEU A 283 2.33 -0.17 12.32
C LEU A 283 3.78 -0.02 11.81
N THR A 284 4.70 0.49 12.64
CA THR A 284 6.13 0.63 12.27
C THR A 284 6.79 -0.70 11.86
N GLU A 285 6.34 -1.82 12.43
CA GLU A 285 6.80 -3.14 12.03
C GLU A 285 6.37 -3.49 10.60
N LEU A 286 5.18 -3.08 10.17
CA LEU A 286 4.74 -3.26 8.78
C LEU A 286 5.58 -2.40 7.83
N HIS A 287 5.89 -1.14 8.19
CA HIS A 287 6.78 -0.31 7.37
C HIS A 287 8.14 -0.98 7.15
N ALA A 288 8.69 -1.60 8.18
CA ALA A 288 9.95 -2.33 8.08
C ALA A 288 9.86 -3.51 7.10
N LEU A 289 8.69 -4.14 6.94
CA LEU A 289 8.46 -5.18 5.94
C LEU A 289 8.50 -4.66 4.49
N MET A 290 8.60 -3.36 4.24
CA MET A 290 8.92 -2.89 2.90
C MET A 290 10.38 -3.14 2.56
N ALA A 291 11.32 -3.04 3.51
CA ALA A 291 12.75 -3.06 3.20
C ALA A 291 13.19 -4.36 2.47
N PRO A 292 13.92 -4.25 1.34
CA PRO A 292 14.48 -3.03 0.74
C PRO A 292 13.59 -2.36 -0.33
N ARG A 293 12.35 -2.81 -0.53
CA ARG A 293 11.42 -2.26 -1.52
C ARG A 293 11.02 -0.84 -1.14
N PRO A 294 10.92 0.07 -2.13
CA PRO A 294 10.62 1.46 -1.87
C PRO A 294 9.13 1.68 -1.55
N PHE A 295 8.85 2.64 -0.66
CA PHE A 295 7.50 3.17 -0.47
C PHE A 295 7.48 4.69 -0.32
N LEU A 296 6.31 5.28 -0.59
CA LEU A 296 6.00 6.69 -0.36
C LEU A 296 4.75 6.83 0.50
N VAL A 297 4.85 7.58 1.59
CA VAL A 297 3.70 8.11 2.32
C VAL A 297 3.31 9.44 1.67
N SER A 298 2.15 9.49 1.01
CA SER A 298 1.58 10.76 0.54
C SER A 298 0.69 11.32 1.65
N GLY A 299 1.32 11.95 2.63
CA GLY A 299 0.71 12.31 3.90
C GLY A 299 -0.19 13.54 3.83
N GLY A 300 -1.30 13.50 4.55
CA GLY A 300 -2.30 14.55 4.70
C GLY A 300 -2.53 14.88 6.18
N SER A 301 -3.79 15.01 6.59
CA SER A 301 -4.14 15.35 7.97
C SER A 301 -3.91 14.20 8.95
N GLU A 302 -3.95 12.95 8.47
CA GLU A 302 -3.74 11.76 9.31
C GLU A 302 -2.26 11.42 9.43
N ASP A 303 -1.53 11.67 8.35
CA ASP A 303 -0.10 11.45 8.17
C ASP A 303 0.65 12.77 8.00
N TYR A 304 0.50 13.63 9.01
CA TYR A 304 1.17 14.92 9.11
C TYR A 304 2.68 14.76 9.38
N ARG A 305 3.43 15.87 9.29
CA ARG A 305 4.90 15.88 9.32
C ARG A 305 5.54 15.08 10.47
N ALA A 306 4.98 15.11 11.67
CA ALA A 306 5.54 14.37 12.81
C ALA A 306 5.55 12.85 12.62
N ARG A 307 4.80 12.31 11.65
CA ARG A 307 4.87 10.89 11.29
C ARG A 307 6.21 10.47 10.70
N TRP A 308 7.11 11.41 10.37
CA TRP A 308 8.50 11.10 10.05
C TRP A 308 9.19 10.28 11.14
N VAL A 309 8.82 10.48 12.41
CA VAL A 309 9.33 9.68 13.55
C VAL A 309 9.07 8.18 13.34
N ALA A 310 7.91 7.81 12.77
CA ALA A 310 7.57 6.43 12.45
C ALA A 310 8.28 5.93 11.19
N VAL A 311 8.39 6.78 10.16
CA VAL A 311 9.09 6.46 8.89
C VAL A 311 10.59 6.22 9.11
N ASN A 312 11.21 6.92 10.08
CA ASN A 312 12.62 6.76 10.44
C ASN A 312 13.00 5.33 10.83
N HIS A 313 12.06 4.52 11.35
CA HIS A 313 12.32 3.10 11.62
C HIS A 313 12.58 2.30 10.33
N ALA A 314 11.83 2.57 9.26
CA ALA A 314 12.07 1.96 7.97
C ALA A 314 13.36 2.48 7.33
N ILE A 315 13.71 3.77 7.51
CA ILE A 315 15.00 4.32 7.08
C ILE A 315 16.16 3.61 7.79
N ALA A 316 16.05 3.39 9.11
CA ALA A 316 17.07 2.70 9.90
C ALA A 316 17.26 1.26 9.43
N VAL A 317 16.17 0.52 9.17
CA VAL A 317 16.25 -0.84 8.62
C VAL A 317 16.90 -0.84 7.24
N ASN A 318 16.50 0.05 6.33
CA ASN A 318 17.11 0.13 5.00
C ASN A 318 18.60 0.47 5.08
N SER A 319 18.98 1.42 5.93
CA SER A 319 20.39 1.81 6.13
C SER A 319 21.22 0.65 6.67
N PHE A 320 20.67 -0.11 7.64
CA PHE A 320 21.30 -1.33 8.16
C PHE A 320 21.52 -2.39 7.07
N LEU A 321 20.60 -2.49 6.11
CA LEU A 321 20.69 -3.39 4.97
C LEU A 321 21.55 -2.86 3.81
N GLY A 322 22.11 -1.65 3.94
CA GLY A 322 22.93 -1.00 2.90
C GLY A 322 22.14 -0.31 1.79
N TYR A 323 20.85 -0.05 2.00
CA TYR A 323 19.99 0.65 1.03
C TYR A 323 19.71 2.09 1.47
N GLN A 324 19.64 2.99 0.51
CA GLN A 324 19.21 4.38 0.68
C GLN A 324 17.96 4.65 -0.18
N HIS A 325 17.26 5.75 0.10
CA HIS A 325 16.12 6.21 -0.69
C HIS A 325 15.00 5.18 -0.90
N ARG A 326 14.66 4.40 0.14
CA ARG A 326 13.58 3.40 0.10
C ARG A 326 12.33 3.79 0.90
N ALA A 327 12.41 4.83 1.72
CA ALA A 327 11.26 5.35 2.47
C ALA A 327 11.15 6.85 2.22
N ALA A 328 10.05 7.27 1.59
CA ALA A 328 9.76 8.67 1.33
C ALA A 328 8.47 9.11 2.03
N MET A 329 8.37 10.40 2.33
CA MET A 329 7.10 11.01 2.72
C MET A 329 6.98 12.43 2.15
N THR A 330 5.81 12.71 1.58
CA THR A 330 5.34 14.08 1.32
C THR A 330 4.24 14.42 2.32
N ASN A 331 4.01 15.71 2.56
CA ASN A 331 2.93 16.15 3.44
C ASN A 331 2.14 17.28 2.80
N ARG A 332 0.81 17.24 2.96
CA ARG A 332 -0.13 18.33 2.67
C ARG A 332 -1.03 18.56 3.89
N PRO A 333 -1.68 19.73 4.04
CA PRO A 333 -2.46 20.02 5.25
C PRO A 333 -3.73 19.19 5.41
N ALA A 334 -4.42 18.92 4.31
CA ALA A 334 -5.74 18.29 4.31
C ALA A 334 -5.68 16.79 4.00
N HIS A 335 -6.73 16.08 4.41
CA HIS A 335 -6.91 14.68 4.03
C HIS A 335 -6.97 14.49 2.51
N SER A 336 -7.71 15.35 1.80
CA SER A 336 -7.89 15.27 0.36
C SER A 336 -6.56 15.43 -0.41
N PRO A 337 -6.29 14.61 -1.45
CA PRO A 337 -5.14 14.80 -2.32
C PRO A 337 -5.17 16.14 -3.07
N THR A 338 -3.99 16.64 -3.42
CA THR A 338 -3.77 17.79 -4.30
C THR A 338 -3.10 17.36 -5.60
N VAL A 339 -3.07 18.25 -6.60
CA VAL A 339 -2.32 18.03 -7.85
C VAL A 339 -0.86 17.72 -7.54
N ASP A 340 -0.22 18.50 -6.67
CA ASP A 340 1.19 18.31 -6.30
C ASP A 340 1.44 16.99 -5.57
N SER A 341 0.55 16.61 -4.63
CA SER A 341 0.69 15.33 -3.93
C SER A 341 0.55 14.15 -4.90
N ASN A 342 -0.36 14.24 -5.86
CA ASN A 342 -0.59 13.21 -6.86
C ASN A 342 0.56 13.11 -7.85
N GLU A 343 1.11 14.24 -8.29
CA GLU A 343 2.27 14.25 -9.17
C GLU A 343 3.49 13.57 -8.52
N ALA A 344 3.73 13.78 -7.22
CA ALA A 344 4.76 13.06 -6.48
C ALA A 344 4.52 11.53 -6.47
N ILE A 345 3.26 11.10 -6.32
CA ILE A 345 2.88 9.68 -6.43
C ILE A 345 3.26 9.13 -7.81
N TYR A 346 2.86 9.82 -8.88
CA TYR A 346 3.08 9.33 -10.23
C TYR A 346 4.57 9.27 -10.57
N LEU A 347 5.34 10.31 -10.23
CA LEU A 347 6.78 10.31 -10.40
C LEU A 347 7.45 9.18 -9.64
N PHE A 348 6.99 8.87 -8.42
CA PHE A 348 7.50 7.76 -7.62
C PHE A 348 7.33 6.43 -8.35
N PHE A 349 6.12 6.14 -8.85
CA PHE A 349 5.86 4.95 -9.67
C PHE A 349 6.73 4.92 -10.93
N GLU A 350 6.82 6.03 -11.64
CA GLU A 350 7.65 6.12 -12.83
C GLU A 350 9.13 5.87 -12.51
N HIS A 351 9.64 6.43 -11.42
CA HIS A 351 11.04 6.27 -11.02
C HIS A 351 11.39 4.81 -10.72
N PHE A 352 10.56 4.11 -9.94
CA PHE A 352 10.87 2.75 -9.49
C PHE A 352 10.42 1.65 -10.43
N LEU A 353 9.41 1.86 -11.27
CA LEU A 353 8.82 0.80 -12.08
C LEU A 353 8.98 0.99 -13.59
N LYS A 354 9.27 2.19 -14.13
CA LYS A 354 9.52 2.30 -15.58
C LYS A 354 10.89 1.69 -15.96
N PRO A 355 10.99 0.98 -17.11
CA PRO A 355 12.26 0.45 -17.61
C PRO A 355 13.34 1.53 -17.76
N GLY A 356 14.61 1.13 -17.60
CA GLY A 356 15.75 1.98 -17.93
C GLY A 356 16.10 3.06 -16.90
N ARG A 357 15.41 3.11 -15.75
CA ARG A 357 15.79 3.98 -14.63
C ARG A 357 16.63 3.19 -13.62
N PRO A 358 17.82 3.68 -13.22
CA PRO A 358 18.64 2.98 -12.25
C PRO A 358 17.94 2.96 -10.90
N ALA A 359 17.69 1.77 -10.36
CA ALA A 359 17.26 1.60 -8.97
C ALA A 359 18.45 1.87 -8.05
N ARG A 360 18.88 3.13 -7.93
CA ARG A 360 19.94 3.51 -6.99
C ARG A 360 19.47 3.30 -5.56
#